data_AF-A0A202DMC9-F1
#
_entry.id   AF-A0A202DMC9-F1
#
_cell.length_a   1.000
_cell.length_b   1.000
_cell.length_c   1.000
_cell.angle_alpha   90.00
_cell.angle_beta   90.00
_cell.angle_gamma   90.00
#
_symmetry.space_group_name_H-M   'P 1'
#
loop_
_entity.id
_entity.type
_entity.pdbx_description
1 polymer ?
#
loop_
_entity_poly.entity_id
_entity_poly.type
_entity_poly.pdbx_seq_one_letter_code
_entity_poly.pdbx_strand_id
1 'polypeptide(L)'
;METQVEKIGRKKKSQVLSRLGRKPVVIPDGVKVTIDKSLVKAEGKRGNLSWSLPSLITAKIEEKTVVLSPKTVNSETKAFHGLSRKLILNMIE
;
A
#
# COMPACT_ATOMS: atom_id res chain seq x y z
N MET A 1 9.40 -31.22 -19.43
CA MET A 1 10.00 -30.61 -18.23
C MET A 1 10.72 -29.34 -18.67
N GLU A 2 10.95 -28.40 -17.76
CA GLU A 2 11.46 -27.02 -17.96
C GLU A 2 10.41 -25.98 -18.37
N THR A 3 10.40 -24.74 -17.87
CA THR A 3 10.78 -24.12 -16.60
C THR A 3 9.97 -22.84 -16.58
N GLN A 4 9.24 -22.56 -15.50
CA GLN A 4 8.54 -21.30 -15.32
C GLN A 4 9.58 -20.18 -15.19
N VAL A 5 9.57 -19.21 -16.09
CA VAL A 5 10.30 -17.94 -15.93
C VAL A 5 9.29 -16.82 -15.78
N GLU A 6 8.96 -16.61 -14.50
CA GLU A 6 8.67 -15.36 -13.83
C GLU A 6 8.80 -14.10 -14.71
N LYS A 7 7.67 -13.61 -15.22
CA LYS A 7 7.60 -12.27 -15.82
C LYS A 7 7.52 -11.24 -14.70
N ILE A 8 8.72 -10.88 -14.22
CA ILE A 8 9.00 -9.77 -13.32
C ILE A 8 8.20 -8.53 -13.75
N GLY A 9 7.48 -7.99 -12.79
CA GLY A 9 6.53 -6.90 -12.92
C GLY A 9 7.08 -5.71 -13.70
N ARG A 10 6.24 -5.20 -14.61
CA ARG A 10 6.43 -3.89 -15.23
C ARG A 10 6.52 -2.82 -14.13
N LYS A 11 7.76 -2.43 -13.77
CA LYS A 11 8.08 -1.23 -13.01
C LYS A 11 7.48 0.00 -13.73
N LYS A 12 6.25 0.37 -13.40
CA LYS A 12 5.63 1.59 -13.91
C LYS A 12 6.34 2.77 -13.26
N LYS A 13 7.17 3.43 -14.06
CA LYS A 13 8.04 4.57 -13.70
C LYS A 13 7.34 5.60 -12.81
N SER A 14 8.05 5.89 -11.73
CA SER A 14 7.92 7.02 -10.81
C SER A 14 7.84 8.38 -11.52
N GLN A 15 6.66 8.94 -11.60
CA GLN A 15 6.32 10.38 -11.59
C GLN A 15 4.87 10.35 -11.07
N VAL A 16 4.42 10.95 -9.97
CA VAL A 16 4.08 12.39 -9.83
C VAL A 16 3.67 12.74 -8.35
N LEU A 17 4.02 11.97 -7.30
CA LEU A 17 3.43 12.16 -5.94
C LEU A 17 4.38 12.41 -4.76
N SER A 18 3.77 12.88 -3.66
CA SER A 18 4.33 13.25 -2.35
C SER A 18 5.53 12.40 -1.94
N ARG A 19 6.59 13.05 -1.46
CA ARG A 19 7.88 12.43 -1.12
C ARG A 19 7.73 11.26 -0.14
N LEU A 20 6.75 11.30 0.76
CA LEU A 20 6.47 10.22 1.71
C LEU A 20 5.68 9.05 1.11
N GLY A 21 4.73 9.31 0.20
CA GLY A 21 3.83 8.29 -0.35
C GLY A 21 4.50 7.33 -1.34
N ARG A 22 5.64 7.72 -1.93
CA ARG A 22 6.42 6.87 -2.84
C ARG A 22 7.06 5.65 -2.15
N LYS A 23 7.24 5.69 -0.84
CA LYS A 23 7.89 4.60 -0.11
C LYS A 23 6.88 3.47 0.13
N PRO A 24 7.16 2.24 -0.33
CA PRO A 24 6.35 1.09 0.05
C PRO A 24 6.38 0.92 1.56
N VAL A 25 5.31 0.35 2.10
CA VAL A 25 5.19 0.06 3.54
C VAL A 25 5.51 -1.42 3.73
N VAL A 26 6.64 -1.73 4.38
CA VAL A 26 7.04 -3.10 4.66
C VAL A 26 6.23 -3.63 5.83
N ILE A 27 5.66 -4.82 5.68
CA ILE A 27 4.87 -5.49 6.71
C ILE A 27 5.87 -6.26 7.61
N PRO A 28 5.99 -5.92 8.91
CA PRO A 28 6.86 -6.64 9.81
C PRO A 28 6.32 -8.05 10.12
N ASP A 29 7.22 -8.98 10.46
CA ASP A 29 6.83 -10.34 10.82
C ASP A 29 5.98 -10.34 12.09
N GLY A 30 4.82 -11.00 12.04
CA GLY A 30 3.81 -10.99 13.10
C GLY A 30 2.67 -9.99 12.90
N VAL A 31 2.68 -9.23 11.79
CA VAL A 31 1.54 -8.40 11.36
C VAL A 31 0.95 -8.96 10.07
N LYS A 32 -0.38 -9.13 10.04
CA LYS A 32 -1.12 -9.56 8.85
C LYS A 32 -1.92 -8.39 8.31
N VAL A 33 -1.68 -8.04 7.06
CA VAL A 33 -2.45 -7.00 6.37
C VAL A 33 -3.35 -7.65 5.33
N THR A 34 -4.61 -7.22 5.27
CA THR A 34 -5.60 -7.63 4.28
C THR A 34 -6.21 -6.40 3.63
N ILE A 35 -6.46 -6.47 2.32
CA ILE A 35 -7.04 -5.37 1.55
C ILE A 35 -8.28 -5.88 0.83
N ASP A 36 -9.43 -5.30 1.17
CA ASP A 36 -10.75 -5.68 0.67
C ASP A 36 -11.38 -4.51 -0.09
N LYS A 37 -11.14 -4.45 -1.41
CA LYS A 37 -11.49 -3.33 -2.32
C LYS A 37 -10.90 -1.98 -1.91
N SER A 38 -11.44 -1.40 -0.84
CA SER A 38 -11.02 -0.13 -0.22
C SER A 38 -10.75 -0.27 1.27
N LEU A 39 -11.14 -1.37 1.92
CA LEU A 39 -10.95 -1.57 3.34
C LEU A 39 -9.59 -2.23 3.59
N VAL A 40 -8.68 -1.53 4.25
CA VAL A 40 -7.41 -2.08 4.74
C VAL A 40 -7.62 -2.55 6.17
N LYS A 41 -7.28 -3.80 6.44
CA LYS A 41 -7.24 -4.37 7.78
C LYS A 41 -5.80 -4.72 8.10
N ALA A 42 -5.35 -4.37 9.30
CA ALA A 42 -4.05 -4.74 9.82
C ALA A 42 -4.27 -5.42 11.17
N GLU A 43 -3.89 -6.68 11.27
CA GLU A 43 -3.88 -7.47 12.49
C GLU A 43 -2.44 -7.54 12.98
N GLY A 44 -2.13 -6.80 14.04
CA GLY A 44 -0.81 -6.78 14.63
C GLY A 44 -0.81 -7.28 16.07
N LYS A 45 0.39 -7.30 16.66
CA LYS A 45 0.59 -7.74 18.05
C LYS A 45 -0.17 -6.90 19.08
N ARG A 46 -0.53 -5.66 18.75
CA ARG A 46 -1.23 -4.71 19.62
C ARG A 46 -2.75 -4.66 19.41
N GLY A 47 -3.28 -5.41 18.44
CA GLY A 47 -4.71 -5.45 18.11
C GLY A 47 -4.99 -5.50 16.61
N ASN A 48 -6.27 -5.44 16.25
CA ASN A 48 -6.72 -5.29 14.88
C ASN A 48 -7.16 -3.85 14.61
N LEU A 49 -6.71 -3.28 13.51
CA LEU A 49 -7.10 -1.97 13.02
C LEU A 49 -7.70 -2.13 11.63
N SER A 50 -8.75 -1.37 11.36
CA SER A 50 -9.38 -1.33 10.06
C SER A 50 -9.56 0.11 9.62
N TRP A 51 -9.22 0.37 8.35
CA TRP A 51 -9.28 1.69 7.77
C TRP A 51 -9.79 1.65 6.35
N SER A 52 -10.80 2.47 6.06
CA SER A 52 -11.35 2.59 4.71
C SER A 52 -10.57 3.63 3.92
N LEU A 53 -9.94 3.19 2.83
CA LEU A 53 -9.26 4.05 1.88
C LEU A 53 -10.28 4.88 1.10
N PRO A 54 -9.99 6.17 0.86
CA PRO A 54 -10.76 6.98 -0.07
C PRO A 54 -10.67 6.40 -1.48
N SER A 55 -11.77 6.51 -2.24
CA SER A 55 -11.91 5.97 -3.59
C SER A 55 -10.87 6.51 -4.60
N LEU A 56 -10.20 7.60 -4.26
CA LEU A 56 -9.11 8.25 -5.00
C LEU A 56 -7.79 7.45 -4.98
N ILE A 57 -7.62 6.53 -4.02
CA ILE A 57 -6.39 5.76 -3.82
C ILE A 57 -6.71 4.27 -3.90
N THR A 58 -5.75 3.51 -4.42
CA THR A 58 -5.78 2.05 -4.45
C THR A 58 -4.57 1.54 -3.69
N ALA A 59 -4.77 0.50 -2.88
CA ALA A 59 -3.70 -0.19 -2.19
C ALA A 59 -3.57 -1.62 -2.73
N LYS A 60 -2.34 -2.11 -2.83
CA LYS A 60 -2.04 -3.48 -3.21
C LYS A 60 -0.98 -4.04 -2.28
N ILE A 61 -1.09 -5.33 -1.97
CA ILE A 61 -0.04 -6.07 -1.27
C ILE A 61 0.83 -6.74 -2.35
N GLU A 62 2.12 -6.46 -2.33
CA GLU A 62 3.13 -7.15 -3.12
C GLU A 62 4.12 -7.81 -2.16
N GLU A 63 4.11 -9.16 -2.16
CA GLU A 63 4.94 -10.05 -1.32
C GLU A 63 4.78 -9.82 0.18
N LYS A 64 5.51 -8.85 0.74
CA LYS A 64 5.45 -8.40 2.15
C LYS A 64 5.41 -6.88 2.26
N THR A 65 4.95 -6.19 1.22
CA THR A 65 4.90 -4.73 1.18
C THR A 65 3.54 -4.25 0.70
N VAL A 66 3.05 -3.17 1.30
CA VAL A 66 1.86 -2.46 0.84
C VAL A 66 2.31 -1.32 -0.07
N VAL A 67 1.87 -1.39 -1.32
CA VAL A 67 2.10 -0.38 -2.35
C VAL A 67 0.81 0.39 -2.59
N LEU A 68 0.87 1.70 -2.35
CA LEU A 68 -0.23 2.62 -2.58
C LEU A 68 -0.09 3.28 -3.95
N SER A 69 -1.13 3.21 -4.76
CA SER A 69 -1.23 3.83 -6.08
C SER A 69 -2.41 4.79 -6.14
N PRO A 70 -2.20 6.07 -6.46
CA PRO A 70 -3.30 7.02 -6.70
C PRO A 70 -3.97 6.73 -8.04
N LYS A 71 -5.28 6.97 -8.13
CA LYS A 71 -6.02 6.82 -9.40
C LYS A 71 -5.84 8.02 -10.32
N THR A 72 -5.72 9.22 -9.75
CA THR A 72 -5.60 10.48 -10.49
C THR A 72 -4.45 11.33 -9.94
N VAL A 73 -3.94 12.25 -10.75
CA VAL A 73 -2.81 13.11 -10.39
C VAL A 73 -3.31 14.50 -10.02
N ASN A 74 -3.97 14.60 -8.86
CA ASN A 74 -4.47 15.86 -8.32
C ASN A 74 -3.72 16.23 -7.03
N SER A 75 -3.73 17.53 -6.66
CA SER A 75 -3.11 18.00 -5.41
C SER A 75 -3.68 17.27 -4.19
N GLU A 76 -5.00 17.11 -4.17
CA GLU A 76 -5.71 16.39 -3.11
C GLU A 76 -5.32 14.91 -3.04
N THR A 77 -5.27 14.20 -4.18
CA THR A 77 -4.82 12.79 -4.22
C THR A 77 -3.39 12.63 -3.72
N LYS A 78 -2.51 13.63 -3.92
CA LYS A 78 -1.15 13.64 -3.37
C LYS A 78 -1.11 13.78 -1.85
N ALA A 79 -1.99 14.62 -1.28
CA ALA A 79 -2.12 14.75 0.16
C ALA A 79 -2.65 13.46 0.79
N PHE A 80 -3.73 12.91 0.24
CA PHE A 80 -4.29 11.65 0.71
C PHE A 80 -3.31 10.49 0.57
N HIS A 81 -2.51 10.43 -0.50
CA HIS A 81 -1.53 9.34 -0.69
C HIS A 81 -0.49 9.29 0.42
N GLY A 82 0.04 10.44 0.83
CA GLY A 82 0.97 10.53 1.96
C GLY A 82 0.32 10.17 3.29
N LEU A 83 -0.91 10.66 3.51
CA LEU A 83 -1.69 10.36 4.72
C LEU A 83 -2.01 8.87 4.83
N SER A 84 -2.56 8.26 3.78
CA SER A 84 -2.85 6.82 3.70
C SER A 84 -1.63 5.99 4.03
N ARG A 85 -0.46 6.36 3.47
CA ARG A 85 0.80 5.67 3.73
C ARG A 85 1.19 5.75 5.20
N LYS A 86 1.04 6.91 5.84
CA LYS A 86 1.39 7.07 7.26
C LYS A 86 0.41 6.35 8.18
N LEU A 87 -0.88 6.36 7.85
CA LEU A 87 -1.89 5.60 8.61
C LEU A 87 -1.62 4.09 8.53
N ILE A 88 -1.38 3.55 7.33
CA ILE A 88 -1.05 2.12 7.18
C ILE A 88 0.24 1.77 7.93
N LEU A 89 1.28 2.61 7.82
CA LEU A 89 2.51 2.41 8.59
C LEU A 89 2.25 2.40 10.11
N ASN A 90 1.48 3.36 10.62
CA ASN A 90 1.13 3.41 12.04
C ASN A 90 0.26 2.23 12.48
N MET A 91 -0.53 1.62 11.58
CA MET A 91 -1.33 0.44 11.90
C MET A 91 -0.47 -0.84 12.02
N ILE A 92 0.73 -0.86 11.45
CA ILE A 92 1.62 -2.03 11.45
C ILE A 92 2.85 -1.91 12.36
N GLU A 93 3.21 -0.70 12.79
CA GLU A 93 4.23 -0.44 13.84
C GLU A 93 3.73 -0.85 15.23
#